data_AF-A0A402DTT5-F1
#
_entry.id   AF-A0A402DTT5-F1
#
_cell.length_a   1.000
_cell.length_b   1.000
_cell.length_c   1.000
_cell.angle_alpha   90.00
_cell.angle_beta   90.00
_cell.angle_gamma   90.00
#
_symmetry.space_group_name_H-M   'P 1'
#
loop_
_entity.id
_entity.type
_entity.pdbx_description
1 polymer ?
#
loop_
_entity_poly.entity_id
_entity_poly.type
_entity_poly.pdbx_seq_one_letter_code
_entity_poly.pdbx_strand_id
1 'polypeptide(L)'
;MGLCSDADPDVQDWATFALAGLTVGSPGIRDALLDVARGAAAGPAAAQAADALASRGHRRVLPVPVHALARDDVADTWVRAAARMPDPMLAPVLERLASTGWADRVARDGDGAPMVQVPAAAIAAVGGSVPRGRSSD
;
A
#
# COMPACT_ATOMS: atom_id res chain seq x y z
N MET A 1 24.33 -8.36 6.37
CA MET A 1 23.74 -8.10 7.70
C MET A 1 23.89 -6.62 7.95
N GLY A 2 22.84 -5.83 7.70
CA GLY A 2 22.87 -4.36 7.74
C GLY A 2 21.80 -3.81 8.67
N LEU A 3 21.71 -2.47 8.77
CA LEU A 3 20.85 -1.77 9.74
C LEU A 3 19.34 -2.11 9.65
N CYS A 4 18.85 -2.66 8.53
CA CYS A 4 17.46 -3.13 8.42
C CYS A 4 17.16 -4.41 9.23
N SER A 5 18.18 -5.05 9.80
CA SER A 5 18.03 -6.20 10.71
C SER A 5 18.54 -5.87 12.12
N ASP A 6 18.65 -4.59 12.44
CA ASP A 6 19.04 -4.16 13.79
C ASP A 6 17.99 -4.62 14.82
N ALA A 7 18.45 -4.89 16.04
CA ALA A 7 17.57 -5.30 17.13
C ALA A 7 16.78 -4.11 17.70
N ASP A 8 17.29 -2.90 17.51
CA ASP A 8 16.59 -1.67 17.84
C ASP A 8 15.53 -1.37 16.75
N PRO A 9 14.22 -1.37 17.10
CA PRO A 9 13.15 -1.14 16.13
C PRO A 9 13.20 0.25 15.50
N ASP A 10 13.70 1.27 16.21
CA ASP A 10 13.80 2.63 15.68
C ASP A 10 14.92 2.70 14.63
N VAL A 11 16.06 2.05 14.91
CA VAL A 11 17.17 1.95 13.94
C VAL A 11 16.71 1.16 12.71
N GLN A 12 16.00 0.06 12.90
CA GLN A 12 15.44 -0.73 11.81
C GLN A 12 14.48 0.09 10.95
N ASP A 13 13.59 0.86 11.57
CA ASP A 13 12.62 1.70 10.86
C ASP A 13 13.32 2.78 10.04
N TRP A 14 14.23 3.55 10.64
CA TRP A 14 14.99 4.57 9.91
C TRP A 14 15.85 3.99 8.78
N ALA A 15 16.49 2.85 9.01
CA ALA A 15 17.27 2.17 7.98
C ALA A 15 16.39 1.70 6.82
N THR A 16 15.22 1.14 7.13
CA THR A 16 14.23 0.72 6.13
C THR A 16 13.67 1.92 5.40
N PHE A 17 13.45 3.03 6.09
CA PHE A 17 13.01 4.28 5.48
C PHE A 17 14.01 4.80 4.46
N ALA A 18 15.28 4.90 4.85
CA ALA A 18 16.35 5.34 3.96
C ALA A 18 16.49 4.41 2.75
N LEU A 19 16.46 3.09 2.97
CA LEU A 19 16.55 2.09 1.91
C LEU A 19 15.34 2.16 0.95
N ALA A 20 14.14 2.33 1.49
CA ALA A 20 12.90 2.49 0.74
C ALA A 20 12.89 3.77 -0.11
N GLY A 21 13.58 4.83 0.32
CA GLY A 21 13.73 6.09 -0.41
C GLY A 21 14.70 6.04 -1.59
N LEU A 22 15.55 5.01 -1.70
CA LEU A 22 16.51 4.92 -2.80
C LEU A 22 15.80 4.68 -4.13
N THR A 23 16.09 5.52 -5.12
CA THR A 23 15.56 5.37 -6.49
C THR A 23 16.27 4.27 -7.27
N VAL A 24 17.49 3.90 -6.85
CA VAL A 24 18.27 2.81 -7.45
C VAL A 24 17.60 1.47 -7.11
N GLY A 25 17.08 0.80 -8.14
CA GLY A 25 16.54 -0.56 -8.01
C GLY A 25 17.62 -1.62 -8.24
N SER A 26 18.26 -2.12 -7.19
CA SER A 26 19.13 -3.29 -7.27
C SER A 26 18.41 -4.56 -6.78
N PRO A 27 18.78 -5.77 -7.26
CA PRO A 27 18.26 -7.03 -6.71
C PRO A 27 18.47 -7.13 -5.18
N GLY A 28 19.66 -6.78 -4.69
CA GLY A 28 19.96 -6.82 -3.25
C GLY A 28 19.10 -5.87 -2.41
N ILE A 29 18.73 -4.69 -2.94
CA ILE A 29 17.79 -3.78 -2.25
C ILE A 29 16.39 -4.39 -2.20
N ARG A 30 15.94 -5.03 -3.29
CA ARG A 30 14.62 -5.69 -3.34
C ARG A 30 14.55 -6.85 -2.36
N ASP A 31 15.60 -7.67 -2.31
CA ASP A 31 15.67 -8.82 -1.40
C ASP A 31 15.70 -8.34 0.06
N ALA A 32 16.51 -7.33 0.38
CA ALA A 32 16.55 -6.76 1.73
C ALA A 32 15.19 -6.19 2.16
N LEU A 33 14.51 -5.43 1.30
CA LEU A 33 13.16 -4.92 1.59
C LEU A 33 12.15 -6.07 1.71
N LEU A 34 12.30 -7.14 0.93
CA LEU A 34 11.39 -8.28 0.98
C LEU A 34 11.56 -9.06 2.29
N ASP A 35 12.79 -9.18 2.78
CA ASP A 35 13.08 -9.79 4.07
C ASP A 35 12.48 -8.97 5.22
N VAL A 36 12.63 -7.63 5.18
CA VAL A 36 11.99 -6.74 6.17
C VAL A 36 10.47 -6.85 6.12
N ALA A 37 9.87 -6.80 4.93
CA ALA A 37 8.43 -6.92 4.76
C ALA A 37 7.87 -8.25 5.28
N ARG A 38 8.65 -9.34 5.17
CA ARG A 38 8.29 -10.68 5.66
C ARG A 38 8.62 -10.91 7.13
N GLY A 39 9.27 -9.96 7.80
CA GLY A 39 9.64 -10.06 9.19
C GLY A 39 8.44 -10.41 10.10
N ALA A 40 8.72 -11.10 11.20
CA ALA A 40 7.68 -11.63 12.10
C ALA A 40 6.84 -10.53 12.79
N ALA A 41 7.39 -9.32 12.94
CA ALA A 41 6.68 -8.17 13.46
C ALA A 41 6.06 -7.37 12.30
N ALA A 42 4.73 -7.31 12.25
CA ALA A 42 3.98 -6.42 11.35
C ALA A 42 4.06 -4.96 11.83
N GLY A 43 5.29 -4.43 11.98
CA GLY A 43 5.57 -3.09 12.46
C GLY A 43 5.72 -2.04 11.33
N PRO A 44 6.03 -0.78 11.68
CA PRO A 44 6.19 0.33 10.73
C PRO A 44 7.18 0.02 9.60
N ALA A 45 8.35 -0.53 9.95
CA ALA A 45 9.38 -0.91 8.99
C ALA A 45 8.86 -1.92 7.94
N ALA A 46 8.11 -2.94 8.37
CA ALA A 46 7.55 -3.95 7.47
C ALA A 46 6.52 -3.33 6.51
N ALA A 47 5.65 -2.44 7.01
CA ALA A 47 4.66 -1.74 6.20
C ALA A 47 5.34 -0.82 5.16
N GLN A 48 6.39 -0.11 5.59
CA GLN A 48 7.17 0.76 4.73
C GLN A 48 7.91 -0.02 3.65
N ALA A 49 8.54 -1.13 4.00
CA ALA A 49 9.20 -1.99 3.02
C ALA A 49 8.22 -2.55 2.00
N ALA A 50 7.00 -2.93 2.44
CA ALA A 50 5.94 -3.38 1.56
C ALA A 50 5.45 -2.28 0.60
N ASP A 51 5.19 -1.06 1.08
CA ASP A 51 4.82 0.10 0.25
C ASP A 51 5.90 0.41 -0.79
N ALA A 52 7.16 0.32 -0.38
CA ALA A 52 8.31 0.57 -1.23
C ALA A 52 8.47 -0.50 -2.33
N LEU A 53 8.22 -1.77 -2.02
CA LEU A 53 8.23 -2.84 -3.03
C LEU A 53 7.03 -2.75 -3.97
N ALA A 54 5.86 -2.42 -3.44
CA ALA A 54 4.62 -2.22 -4.19
C ALA A 54 4.74 -1.06 -5.19
N SER A 55 5.31 0.08 -4.77
CA SER A 55 5.54 1.23 -5.66
C SER A 55 6.50 0.93 -6.81
N ARG A 56 7.39 -0.06 -6.64
CA ARG A 56 8.31 -0.56 -7.66
C ARG A 56 7.73 -1.72 -8.50
N GLY A 57 6.45 -2.08 -8.31
CA GLY A 57 5.78 -3.15 -9.03
C GLY A 57 6.22 -4.57 -8.63
N HIS A 58 6.85 -4.75 -7.47
CA HIS A 58 7.40 -6.03 -7.07
C HIS A 58 6.33 -6.99 -6.51
N ARG A 59 5.61 -7.67 -7.41
CA ARG A 59 4.43 -8.51 -7.08
C ARG A 59 4.63 -9.58 -6.01
N ARG A 60 5.86 -10.05 -5.77
CA ARG A 60 6.13 -11.06 -4.72
C ARG A 60 5.85 -10.57 -3.30
N VAL A 61 5.66 -9.26 -3.10
CA VAL A 61 5.29 -8.69 -1.80
C VAL A 61 3.78 -8.77 -1.53
N LEU A 62 2.94 -9.05 -2.53
CA LEU A 62 1.47 -9.09 -2.40
C LEU A 62 0.93 -9.90 -1.21
N PRO A 63 1.47 -11.10 -0.87
CA PRO A 63 0.98 -11.84 0.29
C PRO A 63 1.13 -11.09 1.62
N VAL A 64 2.09 -10.16 1.70
CA VAL A 64 2.39 -9.42 2.94
C VAL A 64 1.25 -8.44 3.28
N PRO A 65 0.84 -7.49 2.41
CA PRO A 65 -0.34 -6.67 2.70
C PRO A 65 -1.63 -7.47 2.88
N VAL A 66 -1.84 -8.57 2.14
CA VAL A 66 -3.01 -9.43 2.34
C VAL A 66 -3.09 -9.94 3.79
N HIS A 67 -1.97 -10.39 4.35
CA HIS A 67 -1.91 -10.85 5.73
C HIS A 67 -2.02 -9.71 6.73
N ALA A 68 -1.33 -8.59 6.49
CA ALA A 68 -1.35 -7.44 7.41
C ALA A 68 -2.75 -6.80 7.49
N LEU A 69 -3.42 -6.61 6.34
CA LEU A 69 -4.78 -6.10 6.25
C LEU A 69 -5.82 -7.07 6.83
N ALA A 70 -5.45 -8.31 7.19
CA ALA A 70 -6.34 -9.25 7.86
C ALA A 70 -6.53 -8.97 9.37
N ARG A 71 -5.76 -8.02 9.93
CA ARG A 71 -5.76 -7.66 11.35
C ARG A 71 -6.80 -6.58 11.67
N ASP A 72 -7.11 -6.40 12.95
CA ASP A 72 -8.11 -5.41 13.43
C ASP A 72 -7.53 -4.00 13.57
N ASP A 73 -6.22 -3.91 13.81
CA ASP A 73 -5.45 -2.67 13.87
C ASP A 73 -4.46 -2.63 12.71
N VAL A 74 -4.69 -1.68 11.81
CA VAL A 74 -4.04 -1.58 10.51
C VAL A 74 -3.57 -0.15 10.32
N ALA A 75 -2.26 0.04 10.12
CA ALA A 75 -1.70 1.32 9.75
C ALA A 75 -2.03 1.69 8.30
N ASP A 76 -2.21 3.00 8.02
CA ASP A 76 -2.45 3.54 6.67
C ASP A 76 -1.41 3.08 5.63
N THR A 77 -0.17 2.90 6.04
CA THR A 77 0.91 2.43 5.17
C THR A 77 0.61 1.06 4.53
N TRP A 78 -0.09 0.16 5.23
CA TRP A 78 -0.52 -1.12 4.65
C TRP A 78 -1.60 -0.95 3.57
N VAL A 79 -2.52 -0.02 3.78
CA VAL A 79 -3.57 0.33 2.80
C VAL A 79 -2.94 0.99 1.56
N ARG A 80 -1.96 1.88 1.75
CA ARG A 80 -1.17 2.45 0.65
C ARG A 80 -0.43 1.38 -0.15
N ALA A 81 0.23 0.44 0.52
CA ALA A 81 0.92 -0.66 -0.15
C ALA A 81 -0.04 -1.50 -1.02
N ALA A 82 -1.23 -1.80 -0.49
CA ALA A 82 -2.27 -2.50 -1.23
C ALA A 82 -2.81 -1.70 -2.43
N ALA A 83 -3.03 -0.39 -2.26
CA ALA A 83 -3.51 0.48 -3.34
C ALA A 83 -2.55 0.54 -4.54
N ARG A 84 -1.25 0.33 -4.33
CA ARG A 84 -0.23 0.27 -5.38
C ARG A 84 -0.21 -1.07 -6.14
N MET A 85 -0.92 -2.08 -5.64
CA MET A 85 -0.98 -3.42 -6.23
C MET A 85 -2.43 -3.84 -6.44
N PRO A 86 -3.15 -3.28 -7.44
CA PRO A 86 -4.52 -3.68 -7.72
C PRO A 86 -4.56 -5.18 -8.08
N ASP A 87 -5.01 -5.99 -7.14
CA ASP A 87 -5.06 -7.45 -7.24
C ASP A 87 -6.36 -7.98 -6.60
N PRO A 88 -7.09 -8.91 -7.26
CA PRO A 88 -8.33 -9.45 -6.72
C PRO A 88 -8.20 -10.07 -5.32
N MET A 89 -7.00 -10.54 -4.94
CA MET A 89 -6.78 -11.09 -3.59
C MET A 89 -6.94 -10.07 -2.47
N LEU A 90 -6.83 -8.77 -2.76
CA LEU A 90 -6.98 -7.70 -1.77
C LEU A 90 -8.44 -7.31 -1.53
N ALA A 91 -9.35 -7.59 -2.47
CA ALA A 91 -10.75 -7.20 -2.36
C ALA A 91 -11.41 -7.66 -1.04
N PRO A 92 -11.39 -8.96 -0.66
CA PRO A 92 -12.08 -9.40 0.55
C PRO A 92 -11.50 -8.81 1.84
N VAL A 93 -10.20 -8.55 1.89
CA VAL A 93 -9.56 -7.96 3.08
C VAL A 93 -9.82 -6.45 3.18
N LEU A 94 -9.87 -5.75 2.05
CA LEU A 94 -10.20 -4.32 2.01
C LEU A 94 -11.69 -4.06 2.32
N GLU A 95 -12.59 -4.91 1.81
CA GLU A 95 -14.02 -4.84 2.14
C GLU A 95 -14.26 -5.06 3.63
N ARG A 96 -13.58 -6.06 4.23
CA ARG A 96 -13.63 -6.29 5.67
C ARG A 96 -13.08 -5.09 6.44
N LEU A 97 -11.94 -4.54 6.02
CA LEU A 97 -11.36 -3.38 6.70
C LEU A 97 -12.30 -2.17 6.65
N ALA A 98 -12.93 -1.92 5.50
CA ALA A 98 -13.91 -0.85 5.32
C ALA A 98 -15.12 -1.01 6.27
N SER A 99 -15.62 -2.24 6.46
CA SER A 99 -16.76 -2.49 7.35
C SER A 99 -16.46 -2.28 8.84
N THR A 100 -15.19 -2.22 9.24
CA THR A 100 -14.79 -1.87 10.63
C THR A 100 -14.82 -0.38 10.94
N GLY A 101 -15.16 0.47 9.95
CA GLY A 101 -15.07 1.93 10.12
C GLY A 101 -13.62 2.43 10.23
N TRP A 102 -12.65 1.66 9.70
CA TRP A 102 -11.23 2.04 9.69
C TRP A 102 -11.02 3.42 9.06
N ALA A 103 -11.63 3.67 7.90
CA ALA A 103 -11.50 4.94 7.19
C ALA A 103 -11.99 6.13 8.03
N ASP A 104 -13.11 5.96 8.74
CA ASP A 104 -13.66 6.99 9.60
C ASP A 104 -12.78 7.28 10.81
N ARG A 105 -12.13 6.24 11.37
CA ARG A 105 -11.15 6.39 12.47
C ARG A 105 -9.95 7.20 12.00
N VAL A 106 -9.32 6.81 10.90
CA VAL A 106 -8.17 7.52 10.33
C VAL A 106 -8.50 8.99 10.00
N ALA A 107 -9.69 9.25 9.45
CA ALA A 107 -10.12 10.62 9.16
C ALA A 107 -10.34 11.47 10.42
N ARG A 108 -10.78 10.86 11.53
CA ARG A 108 -11.01 11.53 12.82
C ARG A 108 -9.72 11.77 13.60
N ASP A 109 -8.79 10.82 13.54
CA ASP A 109 -7.54 10.83 14.31
C ASP A 109 -6.42 11.61 13.60
N GLY A 110 -6.72 12.23 12.46
CA GLY A 110 -5.76 12.80 11.51
C GLY A 110 -4.67 13.68 12.13
N ASP A 111 -3.43 13.19 12.02
CA ASP A 111 -2.24 14.02 11.86
C ASP A 111 -2.41 14.79 10.53
N GLY A 112 -2.69 16.08 10.63
CA GLY A 112 -3.43 16.85 9.62
C GLY A 112 -2.73 17.08 8.27
N ALA A 113 -3.17 16.35 7.25
CA ALA A 113 -3.19 16.88 5.88
C ALA A 113 -4.60 16.67 5.28
N PRO A 114 -5.26 17.72 4.77
CA PRO A 114 -6.60 17.58 4.21
C PRO A 114 -6.54 16.69 2.96
N MET A 115 -7.25 15.56 2.99
CA MET A 115 -7.61 14.84 1.78
C MET A 115 -8.38 15.79 0.86
N VAL A 116 -7.87 15.97 -0.36
CA VAL A 116 -8.63 16.55 -1.47
C VAL A 116 -9.94 15.78 -1.58
N GLN A 117 -11.05 16.41 -1.23
CA GLN A 117 -12.36 15.84 -1.51
C GLN A 117 -12.53 15.79 -3.03
N VAL A 118 -12.54 14.58 -3.60
CA VAL A 118 -12.98 14.40 -4.99
C VAL A 118 -14.51 14.49 -4.97
N PRO A 119 -15.11 15.52 -5.59
CA PRO A 119 -16.56 15.64 -5.61
C PRO A 119 -17.16 14.47 -6.40
N ALA A 120 -18.29 13.93 -5.91
CA ALA A 120 -19.03 12.81 -6.50
C ALA A 120 -19.38 13.00 -8.01
N ALA A 121 -19.37 14.24 -8.50
CA ALA A 121 -19.55 14.57 -9.90
C ALA A 121 -18.44 14.03 -10.83
N ALA A 122 -17.23 13.77 -10.32
CA ALA A 122 -16.11 13.30 -11.14
C ALA A 122 -16.23 11.81 -11.54
N ILE A 123 -16.99 10.99 -10.80
CA ILE A 123 -17.19 9.57 -11.09
C ILE A 123 -18.18 9.38 -12.27
N ALA A 124 -19.10 10.33 -12.47
CA ALA A 124 -20.12 10.24 -13.52
C ALA A 124 -19.60 10.51 -14.94
N ALA A 125 -18.42 11.13 -15.10
CA ALA A 125 -17.93 11.59 -16.40
C ALA A 125 -17.16 10.53 -17.22
N VAL A 126 -16.84 9.36 -16.66
CA VAL A 126 -16.11 8.28 -17.37
C VAL A 126 -17.06 7.32 -18.11
N GLY A 127 -18.38 7.46 -17.92
CA GLY A 127 -19.40 6.59 -18.52
C GLY A 127 -20.18 7.25 -19.65
N GLY A 128 -19.55 7.56 -20.79
CA GLY A 128 -20.35 7.93 -21.97
C GLY A 128 -19.57 8.39 -23.19
N SER A 129 -19.38 7.50 -24.16
CA SER A 129 -20.03 7.55 -25.49
C SER A 129 -19.25 6.68 -26.49
N VAL A 130 -19.83 5.52 -26.86
CA VAL A 130 -19.36 4.71 -27.99
C VAL A 130 -20.11 5.20 -29.23
N PRO A 131 -19.44 5.66 -30.30
CA PRO A 131 -20.12 6.03 -31.53
C PRO A 131 -20.52 4.77 -32.31
N ARG A 132 -21.83 4.57 -32.52
CA ARG A 132 -22.35 3.57 -33.46
C ARG A 132 -22.10 4.04 -34.90
N GLY A 133 -21.56 3.14 -35.71
CA GLY A 133 -21.17 3.39 -37.10
C GLY A 133 -22.34 3.80 -38.01
N ARG A 134 -22.01 4.59 -39.03
CA ARG A 134 -22.90 4.86 -40.16
C ARG A 134 -22.76 3.75 -41.19
N SER A 135 -23.87 3.09 -41.50
CA SER A 135 -24.06 2.43 -42.79
C SER A 135 -24.57 3.49 -43.76
N SER A 136 -23.90 3.64 -44.91
CA SER A 136 -24.40 4.40 -46.05
C SER A 136 -24.82 3.41 -47.12
N ASP A 137 -26.08 3.51 -47.52
CA ASP A 137 -26.54 3.19 -48.89
C ASP A 137 -25.91 4.15 -49.91
#